data_AF-A0A6A6MZG9-F1
#
_entry.id   AF-A0A6A6MZG9-F1
#
_cell.length_a   1.000
_cell.length_b   1.000
_cell.length_c   1.000
_cell.angle_alpha   90.00
_cell.angle_beta   90.00
_cell.angle_gamma   90.00
#
_symmetry.space_group_name_H-M   'P 1'
#
loop_
_entity.id
_entity.type
_entity.pdbx_description
1 polymer ?
#
loop_
_entity_poly.entity_id
_entity_poly.type
_entity_poly.pdbx_seq_one_letter_code
_entity_poly.pdbx_strand_id
1 'polypeptide(L)'
;MGNSPSASPNVVSEASPLETSFSLPSPLPTWPPGEGFGHGTIDLGGLRVCQISSFNKVWATHEGGPDDLGASFFDPSQIPQGFFMLGSYSQPNNRSLYGWVLAGKDEVGGALKTPLDYTLVWSSESLKIKQDGIGYIWLPNAPDGYTALGVVVTNSPKSLPWIKSAAFDQTSPTNARSTPGYGDQASKAIQMDSTHSV
;
A
#
# COMPACT_ATOMS: atom_id res chain seq x y z
N MET A 1 -6.37 -4.83 -83.28
CA MET A 1 -6.09 -5.96 -82.38
C MET A 1 -5.30 -5.39 -81.21
N GLY A 2 -6.01 -4.99 -80.15
CA GLY A 2 -5.43 -4.29 -78.99
C GLY A 2 -5.38 -5.21 -77.79
N ASN A 3 -4.20 -5.30 -77.19
CA ASN A 3 -3.90 -6.04 -75.96
C ASN A 3 -4.79 -5.60 -74.78
N SER A 4 -5.06 -6.54 -73.87
CA SER A 4 -5.42 -6.21 -72.49
C SER A 4 -4.72 -7.17 -71.53
N PRO A 5 -4.30 -6.69 -70.35
CA PRO A 5 -3.26 -7.32 -69.55
C PRO A 5 -3.82 -8.21 -68.44
N SER A 6 -2.93 -9.06 -67.94
CA SER A 6 -3.08 -9.99 -66.81
C SER A 6 -3.78 -9.39 -65.58
N ALA A 7 -4.72 -10.14 -65.02
CA ALA A 7 -5.36 -9.84 -63.76
C ALA A 7 -4.36 -9.89 -62.59
N SER A 8 -4.30 -8.82 -61.80
CA SER A 8 -3.67 -8.82 -60.48
C SER A 8 -4.69 -9.30 -59.43
N PRO A 9 -4.29 -10.11 -58.45
CA PRO A 9 -5.20 -10.54 -57.39
C PRO A 9 -5.46 -9.35 -56.45
N ASN A 10 -6.74 -9.12 -56.14
CA ASN A 10 -7.13 -8.20 -55.06
C ASN A 10 -6.50 -8.68 -53.75
N VAL A 11 -5.55 -7.90 -53.24
CA VAL A 11 -5.00 -8.06 -51.89
C VAL A 11 -6.11 -7.68 -50.92
N VAL A 12 -6.75 -8.68 -50.32
CA VAL A 12 -7.54 -8.48 -49.10
C VAL A 12 -6.51 -8.24 -48.00
N SER A 13 -6.30 -6.97 -47.63
CA SER A 13 -5.57 -6.64 -46.41
C SER A 13 -6.39 -7.10 -45.22
N GLU A 14 -6.03 -8.26 -44.67
CA GLU A 14 -6.42 -8.64 -43.31
C GLU A 14 -5.91 -7.57 -42.35
N ALA A 15 -6.83 -6.77 -41.81
CA ALA A 15 -6.55 -5.85 -40.72
C ALA A 15 -6.20 -6.67 -39.47
N SER A 16 -5.08 -6.35 -38.83
CA SER A 16 -4.58 -7.04 -37.65
C SER A 16 -5.51 -6.85 -36.43
N PRO A 17 -5.62 -7.84 -35.51
CA PRO A 17 -6.54 -7.82 -34.36
C PRO A 17 -6.26 -6.72 -33.32
N LEU A 18 -5.25 -5.88 -33.55
CA LEU A 18 -4.77 -4.86 -32.63
C LEU A 18 -5.50 -3.52 -32.78
N GLU A 19 -6.34 -3.37 -33.81
CA GLU A 19 -7.11 -2.14 -34.12
C GLU A 19 -8.59 -2.25 -33.70
N THR A 20 -9.03 -3.36 -33.10
CA THR A 20 -10.42 -3.52 -32.65
C THR A 20 -10.57 -3.10 -31.20
N SER A 21 -11.06 -1.89 -30.97
CA SER A 21 -11.52 -1.45 -29.66
C SER A 21 -12.64 -2.36 -29.16
N PHE A 22 -12.44 -2.96 -27.98
CA PHE A 22 -13.46 -3.74 -27.30
C PHE A 22 -14.73 -2.90 -27.12
N SER A 23 -15.80 -3.34 -27.75
CA SER A 23 -17.12 -2.72 -27.68
C SER A 23 -18.07 -3.71 -27.06
N LEU A 24 -18.79 -3.29 -26.01
CA LEU A 24 -19.80 -4.14 -25.40
C LEU A 24 -20.92 -4.40 -26.41
N PRO A 25 -21.47 -5.63 -26.49
CA PRO A 25 -22.54 -5.99 -27.42
C PRO A 25 -23.87 -5.27 -27.13
N SER A 26 -23.97 -4.61 -25.97
CA SER A 26 -25.11 -3.80 -25.54
C SER A 26 -24.64 -2.73 -24.56
N PRO A 27 -25.38 -1.60 -24.42
CA PRO A 27 -25.12 -0.65 -23.35
C PRO A 27 -25.16 -1.35 -21.99
N LEU A 28 -24.33 -0.89 -21.06
CA LEU A 28 -24.33 -1.39 -19.69
C LEU A 28 -25.74 -1.20 -19.09
N PRO A 29 -26.29 -2.21 -18.40
CA PRO A 29 -27.55 -2.03 -17.71
C PRO A 29 -27.41 -0.92 -16.67
N THR A 30 -28.50 -0.18 -16.43
CA THR A 30 -28.57 0.77 -15.32
C THR A 30 -28.50 -0.02 -14.03
N TRP A 31 -27.33 0.00 -13.38
CA TRP A 31 -27.17 -0.60 -12.05
C TRP A 31 -28.09 0.12 -11.06
N PRO A 32 -28.73 -0.61 -10.12
CA PRO A 32 -29.45 0.04 -9.05
C PRO A 32 -28.49 0.98 -8.29
N PRO A 33 -28.99 2.10 -7.72
CA PRO A 33 -28.17 2.91 -6.83
C PRO A 33 -27.61 2.00 -5.73
N GLY A 34 -26.29 1.74 -5.78
CA GLY A 34 -25.65 0.86 -4.82
C GLY A 34 -25.58 1.53 -3.44
N GLU A 35 -25.74 0.75 -2.37
CA GLU A 35 -25.59 1.24 -0.99
C GLU A 35 -24.12 1.42 -0.55
N GLY A 36 -23.18 1.59 -1.50
CA GLY A 36 -21.79 1.93 -1.20
C GLY A 36 -20.70 0.93 -1.65
N PHE A 37 -21.07 -0.19 -2.28
CA PHE A 37 -20.07 -1.10 -2.87
C PHE A 37 -19.37 -0.39 -4.05
N GLY A 38 -18.13 0.07 -3.84
CA GLY A 38 -17.35 0.82 -4.83
C GLY A 38 -17.01 2.27 -4.47
N HIS A 39 -17.44 2.78 -3.31
CA HIS A 39 -17.04 4.13 -2.84
C HIS A 39 -15.58 4.22 -2.38
N GLY A 40 -14.86 3.10 -2.32
CA GLY A 40 -13.48 3.03 -1.84
C GLY A 40 -13.33 3.21 -0.32
N THR A 41 -14.45 3.26 0.41
CA THR A 41 -14.52 3.37 1.87
C THR A 41 -15.41 2.28 2.46
N ILE A 42 -15.05 1.78 3.65
CA ILE A 42 -15.79 0.76 4.41
C ILE A 42 -15.99 1.29 5.82
N ASP A 43 -17.19 1.13 6.38
CA ASP A 43 -17.48 1.43 7.79
C ASP A 43 -17.41 0.14 8.62
N LEU A 44 -16.53 0.13 9.63
CA LEU A 44 -16.27 -0.98 10.54
C LEU A 44 -16.86 -0.70 11.93
N GLY A 45 -18.06 -0.13 12.00
CA GLY A 45 -18.74 0.15 13.27
C GLY A 45 -18.28 1.45 13.92
N GLY A 46 -18.15 2.52 13.13
CA GLY A 46 -17.69 3.84 13.57
C GLY A 46 -16.25 4.16 13.18
N LEU A 47 -15.50 3.15 12.74
CA LEU A 47 -14.22 3.32 12.05
C LEU A 47 -14.45 3.25 10.54
N ARG A 48 -14.41 4.39 9.85
CA ARG A 48 -14.41 4.41 8.39
C ARG A 48 -12.98 4.25 7.87
N VAL A 49 -12.74 3.26 7.03
CA VAL A 49 -11.43 3.00 6.40
C VAL A 49 -11.49 3.18 4.89
N CYS A 50 -10.38 3.60 4.28
CA CYS A 50 -10.20 3.60 2.83
C CYS A 50 -8.81 3.07 2.45
N GLN A 51 -8.70 2.59 1.22
CA GLN A 51 -7.41 2.21 0.64
C GLN A 51 -6.74 3.42 0.00
N ILE A 52 -5.45 3.59 0.28
CA ILE A 52 -4.59 4.60 -0.34
C ILE A 52 -3.50 3.88 -1.12
N SER A 53 -3.46 4.10 -2.44
CA SER A 53 -2.44 3.56 -3.35
C SER A 53 -1.48 4.63 -3.89
N SER A 54 -1.65 5.88 -3.45
CA SER A 54 -0.74 6.99 -3.71
C SER A 54 0.25 7.13 -2.57
N PHE A 55 1.53 7.33 -2.90
CA PHE A 55 2.61 7.24 -1.92
C PHE A 55 3.66 8.34 -2.10
N ASN A 56 4.28 8.75 -1.00
CA ASN A 56 5.50 9.55 -0.99
C ASN A 56 6.64 8.68 -0.44
N LYS A 57 7.77 8.62 -1.15
CA LYS A 57 8.96 7.90 -0.67
C LYS A 57 9.54 8.64 0.54
N VAL A 58 9.76 7.90 1.62
CA VAL A 58 10.37 8.42 2.86
C VAL A 58 11.86 8.10 2.88
N TRP A 59 12.20 6.82 2.65
CA TRP A 59 13.54 6.29 2.80
C TRP A 59 13.72 5.03 1.95
N ALA A 60 14.95 4.70 1.58
CA ALA A 60 15.27 3.47 0.87
C ALA A 60 16.68 2.97 1.22
N THR A 61 16.83 1.65 1.28
CA THR A 61 18.12 0.98 1.13
C THR A 61 18.30 0.54 -0.33
N HIS A 62 19.55 0.45 -0.78
CA HIS A 62 19.92 0.07 -2.16
C HIS A 62 20.80 -1.19 -2.19
N GLU A 63 20.79 -1.93 -1.10
CA GLU A 63 21.46 -3.22 -0.93
C GLU A 63 20.69 -4.07 0.09
N GLY A 64 20.91 -5.37 0.05
CA GLY A 64 20.14 -6.38 0.77
C GLY A 64 18.82 -6.74 0.07
N GLY A 65 18.09 -7.71 0.64
CA GLY A 65 16.81 -8.16 0.10
C GLY A 65 16.93 -8.92 -1.25
N PRO A 66 15.80 -9.15 -1.92
CA PRO A 66 15.78 -9.82 -3.22
C PRO A 66 16.61 -9.08 -4.27
N ASP A 67 17.46 -9.83 -4.98
CA ASP A 67 18.36 -9.34 -6.03
C ASP A 67 19.39 -8.30 -5.55
N ASP A 68 19.60 -8.16 -4.23
CA ASP A 68 20.50 -7.16 -3.62
C ASP A 68 20.14 -5.70 -4.00
N LEU A 69 18.87 -5.44 -4.28
CA LEU A 69 18.39 -4.11 -4.70
C LEU A 69 17.85 -3.27 -3.54
N GLY A 70 17.77 -3.82 -2.34
CA GLY A 70 17.24 -3.17 -1.15
C GLY A 70 15.72 -3.05 -1.14
N ALA A 71 15.22 -2.17 -0.28
CA ALA A 71 13.79 -1.90 -0.10
C ALA A 71 13.52 -0.40 0.03
N SER A 72 12.35 0.02 -0.40
CA SER A 72 11.85 1.38 -0.26
C SER A 72 10.67 1.43 0.69
N PHE A 73 10.60 2.52 1.45
CA PHE A 73 9.58 2.79 2.46
C PHE A 73 8.84 4.08 2.11
N PHE A 74 7.53 4.05 2.29
CA PHE A 74 6.63 5.09 1.80
C PHE A 74 5.56 5.42 2.83
N ASP A 75 5.18 6.69 2.87
CA ASP A 75 3.95 7.12 3.53
C ASP A 75 2.84 7.27 2.50
N PRO A 76 1.58 6.95 2.86
CA PRO A 76 0.44 7.27 2.02
C PRO A 76 0.38 8.78 1.75
N SER A 77 0.14 9.14 0.50
CA SER A 77 -0.09 10.51 0.06
C SER A 77 -1.55 10.68 -0.36
N GLN A 78 -2.00 11.94 -0.44
CA GLN A 78 -3.38 12.28 -0.83
C GLN A 78 -4.46 11.65 0.08
N ILE A 79 -4.16 11.58 1.38
CA ILE A 79 -5.11 11.07 2.38
C ILE A 79 -6.35 11.98 2.39
N PRO A 80 -7.58 11.42 2.25
CA PRO A 80 -8.80 12.21 2.26
C PRO A 80 -8.98 12.99 3.57
N GLN A 81 -9.66 14.14 3.49
CA GLN A 81 -9.86 15.00 4.65
C GLN A 81 -10.53 14.24 5.81
N GLY A 82 -9.91 14.34 7.00
CA GLY A 82 -10.39 13.69 8.21
C GLY A 82 -9.96 12.23 8.37
N PHE A 83 -9.34 11.63 7.36
CA PHE A 83 -8.66 10.33 7.50
C PHE A 83 -7.22 10.53 7.98
N PHE A 84 -6.70 9.52 8.66
CA PHE A 84 -5.37 9.45 9.23
C PHE A 84 -4.69 8.18 8.71
N MET A 85 -3.39 8.26 8.42
CA MET A 85 -2.61 7.06 8.08
C MET A 85 -2.58 6.10 9.27
N LEU A 86 -2.62 4.80 8.98
CA LEU A 86 -2.55 3.75 10.00
C LEU A 86 -1.20 3.01 10.00
N GLY A 87 -0.32 3.33 9.04
CA GLY A 87 1.05 2.82 8.94
C GLY A 87 1.72 3.20 7.62
N SER A 88 3.05 3.09 7.58
CA SER A 88 3.86 3.21 6.36
C SER A 88 3.83 1.91 5.54
N TYR A 89 4.08 2.03 4.24
CA TYR A 89 4.23 0.93 3.30
C TYR A 89 5.70 0.63 3.02
N SER A 90 6.04 -0.63 2.75
CA SER A 90 7.37 -1.00 2.26
C SER A 90 7.28 -2.05 1.16
N GLN A 91 8.24 -2.01 0.25
CA GLN A 91 8.40 -3.05 -0.77
C GLN A 91 9.87 -3.22 -1.19
N PRO A 92 10.24 -4.41 -1.70
CA PRO A 92 11.51 -4.60 -2.38
C PRO A 92 11.65 -3.70 -3.62
N ASN A 93 12.88 -3.28 -3.93
CA ASN A 93 13.17 -2.42 -5.08
C ASN A 93 13.24 -3.18 -6.42
N ASN A 94 13.19 -4.51 -6.41
CA ASN A 94 13.20 -5.34 -7.61
C ASN A 94 11.86 -5.37 -8.37
N ARG A 95 10.89 -4.54 -7.97
CA ARG A 95 9.55 -4.45 -8.57
C ARG A 95 9.10 -3.00 -8.66
N SER A 96 8.30 -2.68 -9.68
CA SER A 96 7.61 -1.39 -9.77
C SER A 96 6.71 -1.17 -8.56
N LEU A 97 6.45 0.08 -8.15
CA LEU A 97 5.58 0.37 -7.01
C LEU A 97 4.19 -0.25 -7.21
N TYR A 98 3.80 -1.12 -6.28
CA TYR A 98 2.50 -1.79 -6.27
C TYR A 98 2.04 -1.89 -4.82
N GLY A 99 0.73 -1.78 -4.56
CA GLY A 99 0.19 -1.95 -3.22
C GLY A 99 -0.69 -0.80 -2.75
N TRP A 100 -1.16 -0.93 -1.52
CA TRP A 100 -2.04 0.03 -0.85
C TRP A 100 -1.87 -0.10 0.67
N VAL A 101 -2.19 0.97 1.38
CA VAL A 101 -2.33 0.99 2.85
C VAL A 101 -3.71 1.47 3.24
N LEU A 102 -4.10 1.25 4.49
CA LEU A 102 -5.34 1.77 5.04
C LEU A 102 -5.12 3.15 5.66
N ALA A 103 -6.05 4.05 5.39
CA ALA A 103 -6.28 5.24 6.19
C ALA A 103 -7.62 5.10 6.91
N GLY A 104 -7.70 5.63 8.13
CA GLY A 104 -8.88 5.51 9.00
C GLY A 104 -9.41 6.88 9.42
N LYS A 105 -10.73 6.97 9.58
CA LYS A 105 -11.45 8.11 10.14
C LYS A 105 -12.40 7.62 11.22
N ASP A 106 -12.34 8.28 12.36
CA ASP A 106 -13.27 8.06 13.47
C ASP A 106 -14.51 8.93 13.28
N GLU A 107 -15.67 8.31 13.05
CA GLU A 107 -16.92 9.04 12.77
C GLU A 107 -17.80 9.22 14.01
N VAL A 108 -17.75 8.27 14.95
CA VAL A 108 -18.62 8.24 16.14
C VAL A 108 -17.88 8.68 17.40
N GLY A 109 -16.54 8.65 17.38
CA GLY A 109 -15.68 8.96 18.51
C GLY A 109 -15.35 7.71 19.31
N GLY A 110 -14.06 7.38 19.41
CA GLY A 110 -13.54 6.24 20.17
C GLY A 110 -12.91 5.15 19.31
N ALA A 111 -13.02 5.23 17.99
CA ALA A 111 -12.40 4.27 17.09
C ALA A 111 -10.90 4.53 16.86
N LEU A 112 -10.46 5.79 16.92
CA LEU A 112 -9.05 6.17 16.75
C LEU A 112 -8.58 7.06 17.90
N LYS A 113 -7.36 6.81 18.38
CA LYS A 113 -6.68 7.65 19.38
C LYS A 113 -5.26 7.96 18.95
N THR A 114 -4.81 9.16 19.27
CA THR A 114 -3.39 9.50 19.11
C THR A 114 -2.55 8.59 20.03
N PRO A 115 -1.44 8.01 19.54
CA PRO A 115 -0.47 7.31 20.37
C PRO A 115 0.01 8.22 21.50
N LEU A 116 0.34 7.61 22.64
CA LEU A 116 0.91 8.32 23.79
C LEU A 116 2.35 8.76 23.51
N ASP A 117 3.10 7.92 22.79
CA ASP A 117 4.48 8.15 22.38
C ASP A 117 4.84 7.19 21.24
N TYR A 118 6.11 7.16 20.83
CA TYR A 118 6.65 6.24 19.83
C TYR A 118 7.92 5.58 20.36
N THR A 119 8.03 4.27 20.18
CA THR A 119 9.25 3.52 20.51
C THR A 119 10.05 3.28 19.24
N LEU A 120 11.33 3.67 19.24
CA LEU A 120 12.26 3.32 18.17
C LEU A 120 12.50 1.81 18.22
N VAL A 121 12.09 1.09 17.16
CA VAL A 121 12.28 -0.36 17.07
C VAL A 121 13.48 -0.74 16.21
N TRP A 122 13.87 0.12 15.27
CA TRP A 122 15.02 -0.10 14.41
C TRP A 122 15.53 1.22 13.80
N SER A 123 16.84 1.33 13.57
CA SER A 123 17.42 2.41 12.77
C SER A 123 18.61 1.92 11.95
N SER A 124 18.88 2.61 10.84
CA SER A 124 20.04 2.32 9.99
C SER A 124 21.30 3.12 10.37
N GLU A 125 21.28 3.84 11.49
CA GLU A 125 22.29 4.83 11.87
C GLU A 125 23.69 4.23 12.08
N SER A 126 23.74 3.01 12.63
CA SER A 126 24.98 2.27 12.86
C SER A 126 25.41 1.43 11.66
N LEU A 127 24.56 1.32 10.62
CA LEU A 127 24.78 0.46 9.48
C LEU A 127 25.56 1.19 8.38
N LYS A 128 26.57 0.51 7.82
CA LYS A 128 27.37 1.01 6.69
C LYS A 128 26.85 0.46 5.37
N ILE A 129 25.60 0.80 5.06
CA ILE A 129 24.90 0.33 3.87
C ILE A 129 24.66 1.45 2.84
N LYS A 130 24.46 1.11 1.57
CA LYS A 130 23.95 2.06 0.56
C LYS A 130 22.48 2.39 0.84
N GLN A 131 22.18 3.65 1.13
CA GLN A 131 20.84 4.10 1.52
C GLN A 131 20.61 5.60 1.33
N ASP A 132 19.34 6.01 1.29
CA ASP A 132 18.89 7.41 1.20
C ASP A 132 18.93 8.11 2.56
N GLY A 133 20.13 8.38 3.09
CA GLY A 133 20.27 8.89 4.46
C GLY A 133 19.90 7.84 5.51
N ILE A 134 19.58 8.27 6.74
CA ILE A 134 19.27 7.34 7.85
C ILE A 134 17.77 7.13 7.97
N GLY A 135 17.35 5.87 8.00
CA GLY A 135 15.98 5.44 8.26
C GLY A 135 15.77 5.09 9.73
N TYR A 136 14.59 5.44 10.24
CA TYR A 136 14.14 5.09 11.58
C TYR A 136 12.75 4.46 11.48
N ILE A 137 12.56 3.32 12.15
CA ILE A 137 11.28 2.61 12.22
C ILE A 137 10.75 2.72 13.65
N TRP A 138 9.54 3.23 13.78
CA TRP A 138 8.91 3.51 15.07
C TRP A 138 7.62 2.72 15.23
N LEU A 139 7.43 2.16 16.42
CA LEU A 139 6.18 1.55 16.84
C LEU A 139 5.38 2.57 17.67
N PRO A 140 4.15 2.93 17.26
CA PRO A 140 3.29 3.80 18.05
C PRO A 140 2.85 3.13 19.36
N ASN A 141 3.01 3.83 20.48
CA ASN A 141 2.55 3.36 21.80
C ASN A 141 1.06 3.70 21.97
N ALA A 142 0.20 2.72 21.70
CA ALA A 142 -1.24 2.90 21.80
C ALA A 142 -1.69 3.06 23.27
N PRO A 143 -2.69 3.92 23.55
CA PRO A 143 -3.34 3.96 24.87
C PRO A 143 -4.01 2.63 25.24
N ASP A 144 -4.31 2.44 26.53
CA ASP A 144 -5.03 1.25 27.01
C ASP A 144 -6.35 1.03 26.25
N GLY A 145 -6.55 -0.20 25.77
CA GLY A 145 -7.70 -0.57 24.94
C GLY A 145 -7.54 -0.28 23.43
N TYR A 146 -6.37 0.20 23.00
CA TYR A 146 -6.05 0.49 21.59
C TYR A 146 -4.85 -0.34 21.14
N THR A 147 -4.69 -0.50 19.83
CA THR A 147 -3.55 -1.21 19.23
C THR A 147 -3.06 -0.44 18.00
N ALA A 148 -1.73 -0.38 17.83
CA ALA A 148 -1.14 0.17 16.62
C ALA A 148 -1.35 -0.82 15.46
N LEU A 149 -1.86 -0.34 14.33
CA LEU A 149 -2.12 -1.17 13.15
C LEU A 149 -0.91 -1.29 12.22
N GLY A 150 0.10 -0.44 12.40
CA GLY A 150 1.29 -0.39 11.58
C GLY A 150 2.42 0.38 12.25
N VAL A 151 3.56 0.42 11.57
CA VAL A 151 4.76 1.17 11.97
C VAL A 151 4.87 2.46 11.19
N VAL A 152 5.71 3.36 11.69
CA VAL A 152 6.02 4.65 11.08
C VAL A 152 7.47 4.64 10.65
N VAL A 153 7.74 5.12 9.45
CA VAL A 153 9.12 5.30 8.97
C VAL A 153 9.44 6.78 8.86
N THR A 154 10.63 7.18 9.30
CA THR A 154 11.12 8.56 9.15
C THR A 154 12.55 8.54 8.63
N ASN A 155 12.95 9.64 7.98
CA ASN A 155 14.34 9.86 7.55
C ASN A 155 15.10 10.85 8.46
N SER A 156 14.51 11.16 9.61
CA SER A 156 15.11 12.01 10.64
C SER A 156 14.60 11.61 12.03
N PRO A 157 15.44 11.72 13.08
CA PRO A 157 15.08 11.27 14.42
C PRO A 157 14.12 12.22 15.14
N LYS A 158 13.92 13.45 14.63
CA LYS A 158 13.17 14.53 15.31
C LYS A 158 11.78 14.78 14.73
N SER A 159 11.47 14.24 13.55
CA SER A 159 10.20 14.46 12.87
C SER A 159 9.36 13.20 12.92
N LEU A 160 8.61 13.00 14.00
CA LEU A 160 7.57 11.99 14.05
C LEU A 160 6.28 12.59 13.47
N PRO A 161 5.76 12.10 12.34
CA PRO A 161 4.46 12.53 11.84
C PRO A 161 3.37 12.16 12.84
N TRP A 162 2.35 13.00 12.96
CA TRP A 162 1.19 12.84 13.85
C TRP A 162 0.33 11.67 13.40
N ILE A 163 0.67 10.44 13.77
CA ILE A 163 -0.11 9.25 13.41
C ILE A 163 -1.13 8.95 14.50
N LYS A 164 -2.24 8.27 14.16
CA LYS A 164 -3.28 7.83 15.11
C LYS A 164 -3.32 6.30 15.18
N SER A 165 -3.36 5.73 16.38
CA SER A 165 -3.64 4.32 16.67
C SER A 165 -5.14 4.03 16.62
N ALA A 166 -5.53 2.78 16.35
CA ALA A 166 -6.94 2.37 16.31
C ALA A 166 -7.34 1.57 17.55
N ALA A 167 -8.59 1.69 17.98
CA ALA A 167 -9.19 0.76 18.94
C ALA A 167 -9.46 -0.55 18.22
N PHE A 168 -9.04 -1.66 18.80
CA PHE A 168 -9.52 -2.98 18.39
C PHE A 168 -10.01 -3.71 19.63
N ASP A 169 -11.30 -4.02 19.65
CA ASP A 169 -11.90 -4.81 20.72
C ASP A 169 -11.50 -6.29 20.58
N GLN A 170 -10.75 -6.81 21.55
CA GLN A 170 -10.32 -8.21 21.57
C GLN A 170 -11.42 -9.18 22.03
N THR A 171 -12.62 -8.72 22.37
CA THR A 171 -13.65 -9.55 23.00
C THR A 171 -14.66 -10.22 22.04
N SER A 172 -14.51 -10.09 20.73
CA SER A 172 -15.36 -10.79 19.76
C SER A 172 -14.68 -12.06 19.20
N PRO A 173 -15.11 -13.29 19.57
CA PRO A 173 -14.58 -14.52 19.01
C PRO A 173 -15.23 -14.77 17.65
N THR A 174 -14.82 -14.02 16.63
CA THR A 174 -15.05 -14.41 15.23
C THR A 174 -13.72 -14.80 14.63
N ASN A 175 -13.63 -16.10 14.33
CA ASN A 175 -12.56 -16.81 13.66
C ASN A 175 -12.20 -16.13 12.31
N ALA A 176 -11.52 -15.00 12.34
CA ALA A 176 -10.77 -14.51 11.20
C ALA A 176 -9.50 -15.34 11.15
N ARG A 177 -9.54 -16.44 10.41
CA ARG A 177 -8.35 -17.15 9.95
C ARG A 177 -7.41 -16.08 9.39
N SER A 178 -6.33 -15.82 10.12
CA SER A 178 -5.27 -14.92 9.73
C SER A 178 -4.79 -15.33 8.34
N THR A 179 -5.10 -14.50 7.34
CA THR A 179 -4.39 -14.57 6.06
C THR A 179 -2.94 -14.15 6.35
N PRO A 180 -1.94 -15.02 6.09
CA PRO A 180 -0.55 -14.67 6.30
C PRO A 180 -0.18 -13.62 5.25
N GLY A 181 0.04 -12.37 5.66
CA GLY A 181 0.31 -11.30 4.69
C GLY A 181 0.92 -10.03 5.27
N TYR A 182 0.29 -9.43 6.29
CA TYR A 182 0.69 -8.07 6.71
C TYR A 182 1.63 -8.03 7.92
N GLY A 183 1.31 -8.73 9.02
CA GLY A 183 2.24 -8.85 10.16
C GLY A 183 3.52 -9.61 9.79
N ASP A 184 3.38 -10.60 8.92
CA ASP A 184 4.49 -11.42 8.43
C ASP A 184 5.45 -10.62 7.54
N GLN A 185 5.00 -9.59 6.81
CA GLN A 185 5.89 -8.74 6.01
C GLN A 185 6.71 -7.76 6.86
N ALA A 186 6.12 -7.17 7.90
CA ALA A 186 6.87 -6.33 8.85
C ALA A 186 7.84 -7.18 9.69
N SER A 187 7.40 -8.35 10.17
CA SER A 187 8.27 -9.31 10.84
C SER A 187 9.37 -9.86 9.93
N LYS A 188 9.09 -10.09 8.64
CA LYS A 188 10.10 -10.48 7.64
C LYS A 188 11.04 -9.35 7.28
N ALA A 189 10.59 -8.10 7.21
CA ALA A 189 11.45 -6.94 6.99
C ALA A 189 12.42 -6.74 8.17
N ILE A 190 11.95 -6.96 9.41
CA ILE A 190 12.79 -6.95 10.62
C ILE A 190 13.71 -8.19 10.66
N GLN A 191 13.24 -9.38 10.24
CA GLN A 191 14.06 -10.60 10.22
C GLN A 191 15.11 -10.63 9.09
N MET A 192 14.85 -10.01 7.93
CA MET A 192 15.76 -10.01 6.77
C MET A 192 17.12 -9.34 7.06
N ASP A 193 17.20 -8.46 8.06
CA ASP A 193 18.45 -7.80 8.50
C ASP A 193 19.24 -8.64 9.53
N SER A 194 18.59 -9.57 10.23
CA SER A 194 19.24 -10.39 11.28
C SER A 194 20.14 -11.52 10.75
N THR A 195 20.06 -11.86 9.46
CA THR A 195 20.75 -13.03 8.89
C THR A 195 22.12 -12.77 8.28
N HIS A 196 22.62 -11.52 8.28
CA HIS A 196 23.98 -11.19 7.77
C HIS A 196 24.87 -10.50 8.82
N SER A 197 24.72 -10.89 10.09
CA SER A 197 25.73 -10.62 11.13
C SER A 197 26.39 -11.92 11.59
N VAL A 198 27.28 -12.48 10.76
CA VAL A 198 28.50 -13.21 11.17
C VAL A 198 29.59 -12.95 10.14
#